data_AF-A0A5C5UAB2-F1
#
_entry.id   AF-A0A5C5UAB2-F1
#
_cell.length_a   1.000
_cell.length_b   1.000
_cell.length_c   1.000
_cell.angle_alpha   90.00
_cell.angle_beta   90.00
_cell.angle_gamma   90.00
#
_symmetry.space_group_name_H-M   'P 1'
#
loop_
_entity.id
_entity.type
_entity.pdbx_description
1 polymer ?
#
loop_
_entity_poly.entity_id
_entity_poly.type
_entity_poly.pdbx_seq_one_letter_code
_entity_poly.pdbx_strand_id
1 'polypeptide(L)'
;MPNPLSKGWKYLTASLDRAIDENADPKVQLQQAADEAKRQHKSIVDHAAALLGDRRQWELKLHRLQEQQQKLEQQARAAINAGDNEVAEAYATQLVTVEQQLEDAKTMHGQAVSAAEKAQQMAKESELRLRDQMAQLDQLRAQADQAAMQQASVKAMGSMDEVLGRDPDANVPTLDSVREKIERRYATALGAQELAESSSATSRMEEIMSGASDMRASARLEEIRAQLATETTGELEAGKGERVVDDAEIEEDGGGQEAPEPDEAEVSEEMEEVADSEEAPEQPNPTPVYTEVKRDLGADVHAPLDEKPGSER
;
A
#
# COMPACT_ATOMS: atom_id res chain seq x y z
N MET A 1 41.07 1.12 -17.45
CA MET A 1 41.18 2.57 -17.13
C MET A 1 39.90 3.00 -16.39
N PRO A 2 39.96 3.87 -15.37
CA PRO A 2 38.77 4.22 -14.58
C PRO A 2 37.85 5.20 -15.34
N ASN A 3 36.62 4.79 -15.62
CA ASN A 3 35.66 5.60 -16.38
C ASN A 3 35.26 6.91 -15.65
N PRO A 4 35.17 8.05 -16.37
CA PRO A 4 34.76 9.32 -15.75
C PRO A 4 33.25 9.37 -15.46
N LEU A 5 32.42 8.66 -16.22
CA LEU A 5 30.95 8.73 -16.12
C LEU A 5 30.40 8.22 -14.78
N SER A 6 31.00 7.19 -14.18
CA SER A 6 30.58 6.66 -12.88
C SER A 6 30.84 7.62 -11.71
N LYS A 7 31.74 8.61 -11.89
CA LYS A 7 31.94 9.68 -10.91
C LYS A 7 30.77 10.67 -10.94
N GLY A 8 30.25 10.99 -12.14
CA GLY A 8 29.06 11.82 -12.30
C GLY A 8 27.82 11.22 -11.63
N TRP A 9 27.59 9.92 -11.82
CA TRP A 9 26.54 9.19 -11.11
C TRP A 9 26.71 9.25 -9.59
N LYS A 10 27.93 9.04 -9.05
CA LYS A 10 28.19 9.15 -7.60
C LYS A 10 27.92 10.54 -7.02
N TYR A 11 28.11 11.62 -7.77
CA TYR A 11 27.74 12.96 -7.31
C TYR A 11 26.23 13.21 -7.37
N LEU A 12 25.54 12.69 -8.39
CA LEU A 12 24.08 12.72 -8.46
C LEU A 12 23.46 11.93 -7.30
N THR A 13 23.88 10.68 -7.06
CA THR A 13 23.39 9.89 -5.91
C THR A 13 23.77 10.55 -4.60
N ALA A 14 25.00 11.02 -4.39
CA ALA A 14 25.36 11.72 -3.15
C ALA A 14 24.54 13.01 -2.92
N SER A 15 24.09 13.71 -3.98
CA SER A 15 23.18 14.84 -3.85
C SER A 15 21.73 14.43 -3.56
N LEU A 16 21.32 13.24 -4.03
CA LEU A 16 19.99 12.68 -3.80
C LEU A 16 19.88 12.02 -2.41
N ASP A 17 20.88 11.22 -2.02
CA ASP A 17 21.06 10.63 -0.69
C ASP A 17 21.10 11.74 0.36
N ARG A 18 21.85 12.83 0.11
CA ARG A 18 21.83 14.00 1.00
C ARG A 18 20.46 14.68 1.06
N ALA A 19 19.72 14.72 -0.05
CA ALA A 19 18.34 15.18 -0.10
C ALA A 19 17.30 14.14 0.38
N ILE A 20 17.75 13.01 0.96
CA ILE A 20 16.95 12.02 1.67
C ILE A 20 17.31 12.05 3.17
N ASP A 21 18.61 12.06 3.50
CA ASP A 21 19.17 12.14 4.85
C ASP A 21 18.90 13.51 5.52
N GLU A 22 18.90 14.61 4.75
CA GLU A 22 18.44 15.93 5.23
C GLU A 22 16.90 16.11 5.15
N ASN A 23 16.14 15.17 4.56
CA ASN A 23 14.72 15.36 4.25
C ASN A 23 13.85 14.09 4.41
N ALA A 24 13.77 13.62 5.65
CA ALA A 24 12.49 13.22 6.20
C ALA A 24 12.11 14.21 7.32
N ASP A 25 11.77 15.46 6.95
CA ASP A 25 11.28 16.48 7.90
C ASP A 25 10.25 15.83 8.84
N PRO A 26 10.40 15.92 10.18
CA PRO A 26 9.45 15.31 11.11
C PRO A 26 8.00 15.69 10.82
N LYS A 27 7.73 16.86 10.23
CA LYS A 27 6.39 17.26 9.76
C LYS A 27 5.83 16.36 8.67
N VAL A 28 6.66 15.94 7.71
CA VAL A 28 6.29 15.00 6.64
C VAL A 28 6.00 13.62 7.23
N GLN A 29 6.83 13.16 8.17
CA GLN A 29 6.59 11.89 8.87
C GLN A 29 5.28 11.93 9.69
N LEU A 30 5.04 13.02 10.42
CA LEU A 30 3.80 13.25 11.18
C LEU A 30 2.57 13.38 10.27
N GLN A 31 2.72 13.92 9.05
CA GLN A 31 1.66 13.95 8.04
C GLN A 31 1.36 12.56 7.49
N GLN A 32 2.39 11.79 7.10
CA GLN A 32 2.23 10.40 6.65
C GLN A 32 1.55 9.55 7.74
N ALA A 33 1.96 9.68 9.00
CA ALA A 33 1.33 9.01 10.13
C ALA A 33 -0.15 9.43 10.34
N ALA A 34 -0.48 10.71 10.15
CA ALA A 34 -1.87 11.18 10.21
C ALA A 34 -2.72 10.62 9.06
N ASP A 35 -2.20 10.63 7.84
CA ASP A 35 -2.95 10.14 6.67
C ASP A 35 -3.10 8.61 6.69
N GLU A 36 -2.13 7.87 7.23
CA GLU A 36 -2.25 6.44 7.46
C GLU A 36 -3.24 6.10 8.59
N ALA A 37 -3.24 6.84 9.70
CA ALA A 37 -4.25 6.70 10.74
C ALA A 37 -5.68 6.93 10.21
N LYS A 38 -5.87 7.95 9.35
CA LYS A 38 -7.16 8.19 8.66
C LYS A 38 -7.54 7.03 7.74
N ARG A 39 -6.60 6.48 6.96
CA ARG A 39 -6.82 5.29 6.10
C ARG A 39 -7.23 4.07 6.91
N GLN A 40 -6.56 3.80 8.03
CA GLN A 40 -6.88 2.69 8.92
C GLN A 40 -8.29 2.83 9.53
N HIS A 41 -8.66 4.03 10.02
CA HIS A 41 -10.01 4.28 10.49
C HIS A 41 -11.04 4.10 9.36
N LYS A 42 -10.76 4.66 8.16
CA LYS A 42 -11.63 4.52 7.00
C LYS A 42 -11.86 3.07 6.61
N SER A 43 -10.83 2.22 6.53
CA SER A 43 -11.01 0.81 6.15
C SER A 43 -11.80 0.01 7.19
N ILE A 44 -11.67 0.34 8.48
CA ILE A 44 -12.52 -0.23 9.55
C ILE A 44 -13.99 0.20 9.38
N VAL A 45 -14.24 1.48 9.06
CA VAL A 45 -15.60 2.01 8.81
C VAL A 45 -16.21 1.42 7.54
N ASP A 46 -15.45 1.32 6.45
CA ASP A 46 -15.90 0.74 5.19
C ASP A 46 -16.25 -0.76 5.37
N HIS A 47 -15.46 -1.51 6.15
CA HIS A 47 -15.75 -2.90 6.48
C HIS A 47 -16.98 -3.06 7.40
N ALA A 48 -17.16 -2.16 8.38
CA ALA A 48 -18.35 -2.13 9.23
C ALA A 48 -19.62 -1.78 8.43
N ALA A 49 -19.52 -0.89 7.44
CA ALA A 49 -20.61 -0.56 6.52
C ALA A 49 -21.01 -1.75 5.65
N ALA A 50 -20.05 -2.55 5.16
CA ALA A 50 -20.33 -3.79 4.43
C ALA A 50 -21.12 -4.80 5.28
N LEU A 51 -20.63 -5.11 6.49
CA LEU A 51 -21.28 -6.07 7.40
C LEU A 51 -22.68 -5.61 7.87
N LEU A 52 -22.87 -4.29 8.06
CA LEU A 52 -24.19 -3.72 8.34
C LEU A 52 -25.12 -3.82 7.12
N GLY A 53 -24.57 -3.68 5.91
CA GLY A 53 -25.26 -3.93 4.65
C GLY A 53 -25.72 -5.39 4.51
N ASP A 54 -24.85 -6.35 4.80
CA ASP A 54 -25.17 -7.78 4.77
C ASP A 54 -26.31 -8.13 5.74
N ARG A 55 -26.23 -7.64 6.99
CA ARG A 55 -27.33 -7.74 7.97
C ARG A 55 -28.63 -7.20 7.37
N ARG A 56 -28.61 -6.02 6.75
CA ARG A 56 -29.80 -5.40 6.15
C ARG A 56 -30.35 -6.19 4.96
N GLN A 57 -29.50 -6.85 4.17
CA GLN A 57 -29.95 -7.78 3.12
C GLN A 57 -30.68 -9.00 3.71
N TRP A 58 -30.21 -9.54 4.83
CA TRP A 58 -30.88 -10.65 5.52
C TRP A 58 -32.22 -10.23 6.14
N GLU A 59 -32.32 -9.04 6.75
CA GLU A 59 -33.61 -8.46 7.19
C GLU A 59 -34.60 -8.38 6.01
N LEU A 60 -34.16 -7.86 4.86
CA LEU A 60 -34.98 -7.75 3.64
C LEU A 60 -35.32 -9.11 3.01
N LYS A 61 -34.49 -10.15 3.20
CA LYS A 61 -34.82 -11.53 2.78
C LYS A 61 -35.87 -12.14 3.71
N LEU A 62 -35.73 -11.96 5.03
CA LEU A 62 -36.68 -12.44 6.04
C LEU A 62 -38.08 -11.87 5.81
N HIS A 63 -38.23 -10.55 5.63
CA HIS A 63 -39.54 -9.95 5.37
C HIS A 63 -40.20 -10.50 4.09
N ARG A 64 -39.45 -10.63 2.99
CA ARG A 64 -39.98 -11.20 1.74
C ARG A 64 -40.41 -12.66 1.88
N LEU A 65 -39.70 -13.46 2.69
CA LEU A 65 -40.07 -14.86 2.96
C LEU A 65 -41.28 -14.95 3.90
N GLN A 66 -41.39 -14.08 4.91
CA GLN A 66 -42.57 -13.99 5.79
C GLN A 66 -43.83 -13.62 5.00
N GLU A 67 -43.73 -12.68 4.06
CA GLU A 67 -44.83 -12.35 3.14
C GLU A 67 -45.22 -13.54 2.25
N GLN A 68 -44.26 -14.32 1.77
CA GLN A 68 -44.53 -15.52 0.96
C GLN A 68 -45.22 -16.61 1.79
N GLN A 69 -44.76 -16.87 3.02
CA GLN A 69 -45.40 -17.78 3.98
C GLN A 69 -46.87 -17.38 4.18
N GLN A 70 -47.14 -16.12 4.52
CA GLN A 70 -48.50 -15.60 4.73
C GLN A 70 -49.38 -15.69 3.48
N LYS A 71 -48.83 -15.48 2.28
CA LYS A 71 -49.57 -15.62 1.01
C LYS A 71 -49.93 -17.08 0.72
N LEU A 72 -48.97 -18.00 0.89
CA LEU A 72 -49.18 -19.44 0.73
C LEU A 72 -50.18 -19.99 1.76
N GLU A 73 -50.11 -19.57 3.01
CA GLU A 73 -51.11 -19.91 4.03
C GLU A 73 -52.52 -19.46 3.65
N GLN A 74 -52.68 -18.23 3.15
CA GLN A 74 -53.98 -17.71 2.71
C GLN A 74 -54.52 -18.49 1.50
N GLN A 75 -53.64 -18.83 0.55
CA GLN A 75 -53.99 -19.61 -0.63
C GLN A 75 -54.36 -21.06 -0.28
N ALA A 76 -53.62 -21.72 0.60
CA ALA A 76 -53.94 -23.06 1.10
C ALA A 76 -55.30 -23.07 1.84
N ARG A 77 -55.54 -22.11 2.73
CA ARG A 77 -56.83 -21.96 3.43
C ARG A 77 -57.98 -21.70 2.46
N ALA A 78 -57.76 -20.93 1.39
CA ALA A 78 -58.76 -20.68 0.35
C ALA A 78 -59.09 -21.96 -0.44
N ALA A 79 -58.09 -22.74 -0.84
CA ALA A 79 -58.28 -24.02 -1.52
C ALA A 79 -59.04 -25.04 -0.64
N ILE A 80 -58.69 -25.15 0.64
CA ILE A 80 -59.42 -25.98 1.62
C ILE A 80 -60.90 -25.57 1.71
N ASN A 81 -61.18 -24.26 1.76
CA ASN A 81 -62.55 -23.75 1.82
C ASN A 81 -63.34 -23.93 0.51
N ALA A 82 -62.66 -24.08 -0.63
CA ALA A 82 -63.26 -24.43 -1.91
C ALA A 82 -63.50 -25.94 -2.08
N GLY A 83 -62.75 -26.77 -1.33
CA GLY A 83 -62.74 -28.24 -1.45
C GLY A 83 -61.61 -28.80 -2.32
N ASP A 84 -60.74 -27.93 -2.85
CA ASP A 84 -59.66 -28.28 -3.78
C ASP A 84 -58.43 -28.84 -3.05
N ASN A 85 -58.59 -30.05 -2.47
CA ASN A 85 -57.57 -30.68 -1.62
C ASN A 85 -56.20 -30.83 -2.29
N GLU A 86 -56.15 -31.21 -3.57
CA GLU A 86 -54.90 -31.36 -4.35
C GLU A 86 -54.14 -30.03 -4.46
N VAL A 87 -54.89 -28.92 -4.62
CA VAL A 87 -54.33 -27.56 -4.68
C VAL A 87 -53.83 -27.11 -3.31
N ALA A 88 -54.56 -27.45 -2.24
CA ALA A 88 -54.13 -27.20 -0.87
C ALA A 88 -52.82 -27.94 -0.50
N GLU A 89 -52.67 -29.20 -0.92
CA GLU A 89 -51.46 -30.01 -0.72
C GLU A 89 -50.25 -29.44 -1.49
N ALA A 90 -50.47 -28.96 -2.71
CA ALA A 90 -49.45 -28.28 -3.50
C ALA A 90 -48.98 -26.96 -2.84
N TYR A 91 -49.88 -26.17 -2.24
CA TYR A 91 -49.51 -24.99 -1.46
C TYR A 91 -48.80 -25.36 -0.14
N ALA A 92 -49.19 -26.44 0.53
CA ALA A 92 -48.54 -26.91 1.76
C ALA A 92 -47.08 -27.35 1.51
N THR A 93 -46.80 -28.00 0.37
CA THR A 93 -45.43 -28.39 -0.02
C THR A 93 -44.55 -27.16 -0.29
N GLN A 94 -45.11 -26.12 -0.90
CA GLN A 94 -44.43 -24.83 -1.07
C GLN A 94 -44.21 -24.12 0.27
N LEU A 95 -45.18 -24.19 1.19
CA LEU A 95 -45.09 -23.58 2.52
C LEU A 95 -43.91 -24.14 3.31
N VAL A 96 -43.78 -25.48 3.40
CA VAL A 96 -42.64 -26.16 4.06
C VAL A 96 -41.29 -25.72 3.45
N THR A 97 -41.24 -25.52 2.14
CA THR A 97 -40.04 -25.03 1.43
C THR A 97 -39.68 -23.61 1.84
N VAL A 98 -40.66 -22.72 2.00
CA VAL A 98 -40.46 -21.34 2.49
C VAL A 98 -40.11 -21.31 3.97
N GLU A 99 -40.65 -22.23 4.77
CA GLU A 99 -40.37 -22.34 6.21
C GLU A 99 -38.93 -22.78 6.50
N GLN A 100 -38.38 -23.74 5.75
CA GLN A 100 -36.95 -24.07 5.82
C GLN A 100 -36.10 -22.85 5.46
N GLN A 101 -36.41 -22.16 4.35
CA GLN A 101 -35.68 -20.96 3.94
C GLN A 101 -35.77 -19.81 4.97
N LEU A 102 -36.86 -19.74 5.74
CA LEU A 102 -37.00 -18.82 6.87
C LEU A 102 -36.09 -19.18 8.04
N GLU A 103 -35.94 -20.47 8.36
CA GLU A 103 -35.04 -20.92 9.44
C GLU A 103 -33.57 -20.74 9.07
N ASP A 104 -33.19 -21.07 7.83
CA ASP A 104 -31.87 -20.77 7.27
C ASP A 104 -31.58 -19.25 7.32
N ALA A 105 -32.53 -18.42 6.87
CA ALA A 105 -32.37 -16.97 6.85
C ALA A 105 -32.35 -16.35 8.27
N LYS A 106 -33.06 -16.91 9.25
CA LYS A 106 -32.97 -16.48 10.66
C LYS A 106 -31.57 -16.76 11.21
N THR A 107 -31.01 -17.93 10.90
CA THR A 107 -29.67 -18.35 11.34
C THR A 107 -28.60 -17.42 10.76
N MET A 108 -28.62 -17.17 9.45
CA MET A 108 -27.68 -16.26 8.79
C MET A 108 -27.86 -14.81 9.25
N HIS A 109 -29.10 -14.36 9.47
CA HIS A 109 -29.37 -13.04 10.07
C HIS A 109 -28.77 -12.91 11.47
N GLY A 110 -28.91 -13.92 12.34
CA GLY A 110 -28.31 -13.91 13.68
C GLY A 110 -26.79 -13.77 13.65
N GLN A 111 -26.12 -14.49 12.74
CA GLN A 111 -24.68 -14.35 12.51
C GLN A 111 -24.32 -12.94 12.00
N ALA A 112 -25.07 -12.40 11.04
CA ALA A 112 -24.85 -11.06 10.48
C ALA A 112 -25.09 -9.95 11.52
N VAL A 113 -26.05 -10.10 12.44
CA VAL A 113 -26.25 -9.18 13.57
C VAL A 113 -25.02 -9.17 14.47
N SER A 114 -24.54 -10.34 14.93
CA SER A 114 -23.35 -10.41 15.80
C SER A 114 -22.09 -9.87 15.12
N ALA A 115 -21.94 -10.09 13.81
CA ALA A 115 -20.84 -9.54 13.02
C ALA A 115 -20.92 -8.00 12.91
N ALA A 116 -22.10 -7.45 12.57
CA ALA A 116 -22.32 -6.02 12.45
C ALA A 116 -22.15 -5.28 13.81
N GLU A 117 -22.63 -5.86 14.91
CA GLU A 117 -22.45 -5.30 16.27
C GLU A 117 -20.96 -5.22 16.65
N LYS A 118 -20.21 -6.30 16.41
CA LYS A 118 -18.75 -6.31 16.65
C LYS A 118 -18.02 -5.30 15.75
N ALA A 119 -18.41 -5.19 14.48
CA ALA A 119 -17.81 -4.23 13.56
C ALA A 119 -18.12 -2.77 13.95
N GLN A 120 -19.34 -2.49 14.43
CA GLN A 120 -19.72 -1.18 14.96
C GLN A 120 -18.93 -0.81 16.22
N GLN A 121 -18.65 -1.77 17.10
CA GLN A 121 -17.76 -1.57 18.26
C GLN A 121 -16.33 -1.22 17.81
N MET A 122 -15.75 -2.00 16.89
CA MET A 122 -14.41 -1.73 16.33
C MET A 122 -14.32 -0.37 15.62
N ALA A 123 -15.36 0.03 14.88
CA ALA A 123 -15.45 1.35 14.25
C ALA A 123 -15.41 2.47 15.31
N LYS A 124 -16.23 2.38 16.36
CA LYS A 124 -16.25 3.35 17.46
C LYS A 124 -14.93 3.41 18.25
N GLU A 125 -14.30 2.26 18.49
CA GLU A 125 -12.96 2.21 19.11
C GLU A 125 -11.90 2.86 18.21
N SER A 126 -11.98 2.66 16.89
CA SER A 126 -11.07 3.28 15.94
C SER A 126 -11.26 4.80 15.83
N GLU A 127 -12.49 5.31 15.99
CA GLU A 127 -12.77 6.75 16.04
C GLU A 127 -12.10 7.41 17.26
N LEU A 128 -12.22 6.79 18.44
CA LEU A 128 -11.55 7.25 19.67
C LEU A 128 -10.02 7.20 19.51
N ARG A 129 -9.48 6.07 19.00
CA ARG A 129 -8.04 5.92 18.74
C ARG A 129 -7.52 6.95 17.75
N LEU A 130 -8.25 7.22 16.67
CA LEU A 130 -7.90 8.24 15.68
C LEU A 130 -7.86 9.63 16.31
N ARG A 131 -8.84 9.97 17.15
CA ARG A 131 -8.90 11.25 17.88
C ARG A 131 -7.69 11.43 18.80
N ASP A 132 -7.35 10.40 19.58
CA ASP A 132 -6.19 10.43 20.48
C ASP A 132 -4.87 10.50 19.71
N GLN A 133 -4.75 9.80 18.58
CA GLN A 133 -3.60 9.89 17.68
C GLN A 133 -3.45 11.29 17.06
N MET A 134 -4.54 11.91 16.59
CA MET A 134 -4.49 13.27 16.03
C MET A 134 -4.02 14.30 17.07
N ALA A 135 -4.54 14.23 18.30
CA ALA A 135 -4.11 15.11 19.38
C ALA A 135 -2.61 14.98 19.70
N GLN A 136 -2.07 13.76 19.69
CA GLN A 136 -0.63 13.51 19.86
C GLN A 136 0.19 14.02 18.67
N LEU A 137 -0.27 13.78 17.43
CA LEU A 137 0.40 14.24 16.22
C LEU A 137 0.44 15.78 16.13
N ASP A 138 -0.61 16.48 16.57
CA ASP A 138 -0.65 17.94 16.59
C ASP A 138 0.24 18.53 17.71
N GLN A 139 0.32 17.87 18.87
CA GLN A 139 1.31 18.21 19.91
C GLN A 139 2.76 18.02 19.39
N LEU A 140 3.03 16.98 18.63
CA LEU A 140 4.34 16.71 18.02
C LEU A 140 4.66 17.70 16.88
N ARG A 141 3.67 18.10 16.08
CA ARG A 141 3.82 19.18 15.08
C ARG A 141 4.24 20.49 15.73
N ALA A 142 3.55 20.92 16.79
CA ALA A 142 3.89 22.15 17.51
C ALA A 142 5.32 22.12 18.08
N GLN A 143 5.80 20.97 18.56
CA GLN A 143 7.19 20.79 19.00
C GLN A 143 8.18 20.85 17.82
N ALA A 144 7.85 20.23 16.68
CA ALA A 144 8.66 20.29 15.47
C ALA A 144 8.73 21.72 14.89
N ASP A 145 7.64 22.49 14.92
CA ASP A 145 7.61 23.92 14.58
C ASP A 145 8.51 24.74 15.51
N GLN A 146 8.39 24.54 16.82
CA GLN A 146 9.24 25.24 17.80
C GLN A 146 10.73 24.90 17.60
N ALA A 147 11.07 23.63 17.37
CA ALA A 147 12.43 23.19 17.09
C ALA A 147 12.97 23.78 15.78
N ALA A 148 12.17 23.78 14.71
CA ALA A 148 12.53 24.37 13.42
C ALA A 148 12.77 25.89 13.52
N MET A 149 11.98 26.61 14.32
CA MET A 149 12.23 28.05 14.58
C MET A 149 13.56 28.29 15.31
N GLN A 150 13.91 27.45 16.30
CA GLN A 150 15.20 27.54 16.99
C GLN A 150 16.37 27.21 16.04
N GLN A 151 16.25 26.15 15.25
CA GLN A 151 17.23 25.80 14.21
C GLN A 151 17.40 26.91 13.18
N ALA A 152 16.32 27.53 12.71
CA ALA A 152 16.37 28.66 11.78
C ALA A 152 17.06 29.89 12.39
N SER A 153 16.77 30.20 13.67
CA SER A 153 17.41 31.29 14.41
C SER A 153 18.92 31.06 14.57
N VAL A 154 19.32 29.86 15.01
CA VAL A 154 20.74 29.48 15.16
C VAL A 154 21.45 29.45 13.80
N LYS A 155 20.80 28.96 12.74
CA LYS A 155 21.35 28.96 11.38
C LYS A 155 21.52 30.37 10.83
N ALA A 156 20.57 31.27 11.11
CA ALA A 156 20.69 32.70 10.77
C ALA A 156 21.86 33.34 11.52
N MET A 157 21.96 33.15 12.84
CA MET A 157 23.09 33.64 13.65
C MET A 157 24.43 33.09 13.17
N GLY A 158 24.54 31.79 12.88
CA GLY A 158 25.76 31.18 12.35
C GLY A 158 26.15 31.70 10.97
N SER A 159 25.18 31.91 10.07
CA SER A 159 25.44 32.54 8.78
C SER A 159 25.83 34.02 8.91
N MET A 160 25.33 34.71 9.94
CA MET A 160 25.73 36.08 10.26
C MET A 160 27.16 36.12 10.82
N ASP A 161 27.55 35.15 11.64
CA ASP A 161 28.92 34.98 12.17
C ASP A 161 29.92 34.60 11.06
N GLU A 162 29.54 33.73 10.12
CA GLU A 162 30.35 33.42 8.92
C GLU A 162 30.54 34.66 8.00
N VAL A 163 29.57 35.58 7.99
CA VAL A 163 29.62 36.84 7.22
C VAL A 163 30.29 38.00 7.98
N LEU A 164 30.26 38.03 9.32
CA LEU A 164 30.87 39.08 10.15
C LEU A 164 32.28 38.73 10.63
N GLY A 165 32.57 37.44 10.86
CA GLY A 165 33.93 36.91 11.03
C GLY A 165 34.76 36.99 9.74
N ARG A 166 34.11 37.30 8.61
CA ARG A 166 34.76 37.80 7.40
C ARG A 166 35.06 39.30 7.55
N ASP A 167 36.08 39.59 8.34
CA ASP A 167 36.62 40.94 8.60
C ASP A 167 36.67 41.79 7.30
N PRO A 168 36.17 43.05 7.31
CA PRO A 168 36.09 43.88 6.10
C PRO A 168 37.45 44.15 5.42
N ASP A 169 38.56 44.14 6.16
CA ASP A 169 39.92 44.29 5.58
C ASP A 169 40.48 42.97 5.03
N ALA A 170 39.88 41.81 5.33
CA ALA A 170 40.35 40.48 4.90
C ALA A 170 40.17 40.16 3.39
N ASN A 171 39.91 41.18 2.56
CA ASN A 171 40.01 41.06 1.09
C ASN A 171 41.43 41.31 0.56
N VAL A 172 42.38 41.75 1.39
CA VAL A 172 43.82 41.66 1.10
C VAL A 172 44.44 40.58 1.98
N PRO A 173 44.79 39.40 1.44
CA PRO A 173 45.48 38.36 2.20
C PRO A 173 46.80 38.90 2.76
N THR A 174 46.90 38.98 4.08
CA THR A 174 48.15 39.36 4.76
C THR A 174 49.26 38.36 4.39
N LEU A 175 50.51 38.80 4.33
CA LEU A 175 51.62 37.92 3.95
C LEU A 175 51.72 36.69 4.85
N ASP A 176 51.35 36.80 6.12
CA ASP A 176 51.33 35.66 7.04
C ASP A 176 50.11 34.74 6.84
N SER A 177 48.93 35.25 6.43
CA SER A 177 47.83 34.38 5.97
C SER A 177 48.17 33.62 4.68
N VAL A 178 48.98 34.22 3.80
CA VAL A 178 49.48 33.57 2.58
C VAL A 178 50.55 32.53 2.94
N ARG A 179 51.48 32.88 3.85
CA ARG A 179 52.47 31.96 4.44
C ARG A 179 51.79 30.75 5.04
N GLU A 180 50.87 30.94 5.99
CA GLU A 180 50.16 29.85 6.66
C GLU A 180 49.34 29.00 5.67
N LYS A 181 48.75 29.61 4.63
CA LYS A 181 48.05 28.88 3.57
C LYS A 181 48.98 28.10 2.65
N ILE A 182 50.23 28.53 2.46
CA ILE A 182 51.30 27.79 1.78
C ILE A 182 51.82 26.67 2.68
N GLU A 183 52.13 26.95 3.95
CA GLU A 183 52.59 25.97 4.93
C GLU A 183 51.55 24.88 5.18
N ARG A 184 50.26 25.24 5.30
CA ARG A 184 49.16 24.28 5.39
C ARG A 184 49.01 23.45 4.11
N ARG A 185 49.19 24.05 2.92
CA ARG A 185 49.20 23.29 1.65
C ARG A 185 50.42 22.37 1.53
N TYR A 186 51.58 22.81 2.02
CA TYR A 186 52.81 22.02 2.05
C TYR A 186 52.68 20.84 3.01
N ALA A 187 52.17 21.06 4.22
CA ALA A 187 51.86 20.01 5.19
C ALA A 187 50.75 19.06 4.69
N THR A 188 49.72 19.57 4.00
CA THR A 188 48.70 18.72 3.35
C THR A 188 49.31 17.88 2.22
N ALA A 189 50.23 18.45 1.42
CA ALA A 189 50.90 17.72 0.35
C ALA A 189 51.88 16.68 0.89
N LEU A 190 52.67 17.03 1.91
CA LEU A 190 53.60 16.12 2.58
C LEU A 190 52.85 14.99 3.28
N GLY A 191 51.80 15.30 4.05
CA GLY A 191 50.93 14.30 4.67
C GLY A 191 50.14 13.46 3.65
N ALA A 192 49.81 14.00 2.48
CA ALA A 192 49.26 13.21 1.37
C ALA A 192 50.32 12.32 0.69
N GLN A 193 51.61 12.69 0.77
CA GLN A 193 52.73 11.89 0.29
C GLN A 193 53.05 10.76 1.28
N GLU A 194 53.08 11.05 2.59
CA GLU A 194 53.11 10.04 3.66
C GLU A 194 51.89 9.11 3.61
N LEU A 195 50.69 9.63 3.29
CA LEU A 195 49.50 8.81 3.09
C LEU A 195 49.59 7.98 1.80
N ALA A 196 50.21 8.48 0.73
CA ALA A 196 50.45 7.70 -0.48
C ALA A 196 51.47 6.57 -0.22
N GLU A 197 52.59 6.87 0.43
CA GLU A 197 53.62 5.88 0.78
C GLU A 197 53.09 4.84 1.77
N SER A 198 52.39 5.25 2.83
CA SER A 198 51.73 4.32 3.75
C SER A 198 50.58 3.56 3.10
N SER A 199 49.81 4.16 2.17
CA SER A 199 48.81 3.41 1.38
C SER A 199 49.45 2.33 0.52
N SER A 200 50.69 2.50 0.02
CA SER A 200 51.41 1.43 -0.69
C SER A 200 51.80 0.27 0.23
N ALA A 201 51.98 0.52 1.52
CA ALA A 201 52.17 -0.52 2.54
C ALA A 201 50.82 -1.16 2.94
N THR A 202 49.77 -0.36 3.11
CA THR A 202 48.40 -0.84 3.38
C THR A 202 47.88 -1.70 2.24
N SER A 203 48.05 -1.31 0.97
CA SER A 203 47.64 -2.12 -0.18
C SER A 203 48.42 -3.43 -0.29
N ARG A 204 49.71 -3.48 0.10
CA ARG A 204 50.41 -4.77 0.23
C ARG A 204 49.84 -5.63 1.36
N MET A 205 49.48 -5.03 2.50
CA MET A 205 48.83 -5.73 3.60
C MET A 205 47.44 -6.25 3.21
N GLU A 206 46.69 -5.46 2.44
CA GLU A 206 45.36 -5.79 1.91
C GLU A 206 45.43 -6.88 0.83
N GLU A 207 46.43 -6.85 -0.05
CA GLU A 207 46.73 -7.90 -1.05
C GLU A 207 47.16 -9.23 -0.39
N ILE A 208 47.91 -9.17 0.73
CA ILE A 208 48.19 -10.33 1.60
C ILE A 208 46.91 -10.83 2.29
N MET A 209 46.03 -9.94 2.74
CA MET A 209 44.77 -10.31 3.39
C MET A 209 43.74 -10.88 2.40
N SER A 210 43.67 -10.39 1.17
CA SER A 210 42.79 -10.91 0.12
C SER A 210 43.27 -12.27 -0.39
N GLY A 211 44.59 -12.44 -0.61
CA GLY A 211 45.15 -13.78 -0.85
C GLY A 211 44.82 -14.78 0.27
N ALA A 212 44.75 -14.30 1.52
CA ALA A 212 44.33 -15.09 2.67
C ALA A 212 42.80 -15.25 2.83
N SER A 213 41.96 -14.40 2.22
CA SER A 213 40.52 -14.67 2.11
C SER A 213 40.23 -15.68 1.01
N ASP A 214 40.92 -15.59 -0.11
CA ASP A 214 40.69 -16.42 -1.28
C ASP A 214 41.10 -17.87 -1.01
N MET A 215 42.21 -18.11 -0.31
CA MET A 215 42.57 -19.45 0.19
C MET A 215 41.56 -20.01 1.21
N ARG A 216 40.87 -19.17 1.99
CA ARG A 216 39.79 -19.63 2.89
C ARG A 216 38.50 -19.91 2.12
N ALA A 217 38.20 -19.12 1.10
CA ALA A 217 37.06 -19.32 0.22
C ALA A 217 37.22 -20.59 -0.63
N SER A 218 38.43 -20.87 -1.15
CA SER A 218 38.72 -22.11 -1.87
C SER A 218 38.63 -23.33 -0.95
N ALA A 219 39.22 -23.27 0.24
CA ALA A 219 39.11 -24.35 1.23
C ALA A 219 37.65 -24.61 1.65
N ARG A 220 36.84 -23.55 1.83
CA ARG A 220 35.41 -23.70 2.13
C ARG A 220 34.61 -24.21 0.94
N LEU A 221 34.98 -23.88 -0.29
CA LEU A 221 34.39 -24.47 -1.51
C LEU A 221 34.76 -25.95 -1.68
N GLU A 222 35.97 -26.36 -1.31
CA GLU A 222 36.36 -27.78 -1.27
C GLU A 222 35.63 -28.53 -0.16
N GLU A 223 35.45 -27.92 1.02
CA GLU A 223 34.61 -28.47 2.10
C GLU A 223 33.15 -28.65 1.65
N ILE A 224 32.56 -27.64 0.99
CA ILE A 224 31.20 -27.70 0.44
C ILE A 224 31.10 -28.73 -0.69
N ARG A 225 32.12 -28.87 -1.55
CA ARG A 225 32.17 -29.94 -2.56
C ARG A 225 32.29 -31.32 -1.95
N ALA A 226 33.05 -31.49 -0.87
CA ALA A 226 33.12 -32.75 -0.13
C ALA A 226 31.80 -33.07 0.58
N GLN A 227 31.12 -32.07 1.13
CA GLN A 227 29.76 -32.20 1.68
C GLN A 227 28.77 -32.60 0.60
N LEU A 228 28.68 -31.88 -0.52
CA LEU A 228 27.81 -32.20 -1.65
C LEU A 228 28.12 -33.56 -2.28
N ALA A 229 29.40 -33.98 -2.35
CA ALA A 229 29.76 -35.32 -2.80
C ALA A 229 29.29 -36.40 -1.81
N THR A 230 29.39 -36.13 -0.51
CA THR A 230 28.89 -37.03 0.54
C THR A 230 27.35 -37.12 0.52
N GLU A 231 26.66 -35.98 0.34
CA GLU A 231 25.21 -35.91 0.21
C GLU A 231 24.73 -36.62 -1.08
N THR A 232 25.39 -36.39 -2.22
CA THR A 232 25.10 -37.11 -3.48
C THR A 232 25.34 -38.61 -3.33
N THR A 233 26.37 -39.03 -2.58
CA THR A 233 26.61 -40.46 -2.28
C THR A 233 25.50 -41.02 -1.37
N GLY A 234 25.07 -40.27 -0.36
CA GLY A 234 23.99 -40.67 0.55
C GLY A 234 22.61 -40.71 -0.10
N GLU A 235 22.30 -39.79 -1.00
CA GLU A 235 21.02 -39.76 -1.73
C GLU A 235 20.96 -40.81 -2.85
N LEU A 236 22.12 -41.29 -3.31
CA LEU A 236 22.23 -42.51 -4.13
C LEU A 236 22.06 -43.82 -3.31
N GLU A 237 22.35 -43.83 -2.01
CA GLU A 237 21.99 -44.96 -1.13
C GLU A 237 20.50 -44.96 -0.71
N ALA A 238 19.82 -43.81 -0.78
CA ALA A 238 18.41 -43.65 -0.40
C ALA A 238 17.39 -44.02 -1.50
N GLY A 239 17.82 -44.66 -2.59
CA GLY A 239 17.06 -44.74 -3.86
C GLY A 239 16.31 -46.05 -4.19
N LYS A 240 16.92 -47.24 -4.02
CA LYS A 240 16.23 -48.53 -4.27
C LYS A 240 16.93 -49.73 -3.64
N GLY A 241 16.14 -50.72 -3.20
CA GLY A 241 16.63 -51.82 -2.37
C GLY A 241 17.46 -52.91 -3.07
N GLU A 242 18.69 -53.06 -2.59
CA GLU A 242 19.46 -54.30 -2.37
C GLU A 242 19.96 -55.16 -3.58
N ARG A 243 21.25 -54.94 -3.88
CA ARG A 243 22.33 -55.88 -4.30
C ARG A 243 22.62 -56.23 -5.78
N VAL A 244 23.78 -55.70 -6.19
CA VAL A 244 24.89 -56.31 -6.97
C VAL A 244 24.70 -56.64 -8.45
N VAL A 245 25.47 -55.92 -9.29
CA VAL A 245 26.22 -56.47 -10.44
C VAL A 245 27.58 -55.74 -10.50
N ASP A 246 28.64 -56.42 -10.94
CA ASP A 246 30.02 -55.90 -11.04
C ASP A 246 30.44 -55.52 -12.48
N ASP A 247 31.60 -54.87 -12.58
CA ASP A 247 32.51 -54.66 -13.73
C ASP A 247 32.07 -53.91 -15.01
N ALA A 248 32.64 -52.70 -15.13
CA ALA A 248 33.59 -52.27 -16.17
C ALA A 248 33.62 -52.96 -17.56
N GLU A 249 33.67 -52.13 -18.63
CA GLU A 249 34.97 -51.78 -19.25
C GLU A 249 34.87 -50.52 -20.15
N ILE A 250 35.96 -50.18 -20.85
CA ILE A 250 36.17 -49.00 -21.72
C ILE A 250 35.82 -49.36 -23.18
N GLU A 251 35.52 -48.37 -24.05
CA GLU A 251 35.97 -48.21 -25.47
C GLU A 251 35.32 -46.94 -26.10
N GLU A 252 35.76 -46.53 -27.30
CA GLU A 252 35.36 -45.29 -28.00
C GLU A 252 34.29 -45.48 -29.12
N ASP A 253 33.99 -44.37 -29.81
CA ASP A 253 33.50 -44.27 -31.22
C ASP A 253 31.98 -44.35 -31.52
N GLY A 254 31.58 -43.86 -32.71
CA GLY A 254 30.30 -44.13 -33.36
C GLY A 254 29.26 -42.99 -33.40
N GLY A 255 29.57 -41.86 -34.03
CA GLY A 255 28.64 -40.70 -34.14
C GLY A 255 27.67 -40.70 -35.34
N GLY A 256 26.86 -39.63 -35.46
CA GLY A 256 26.22 -39.18 -36.70
C GLY A 256 24.70 -38.94 -36.68
N GLN A 257 24.28 -37.75 -37.18
CA GLN A 257 22.96 -37.37 -37.78
C GLN A 257 21.64 -37.65 -37.00
N GLU A 258 20.50 -36.94 -37.18
CA GLU A 258 20.10 -35.86 -38.11
C GLU A 258 19.01 -34.93 -37.45
N ALA A 259 18.46 -33.97 -38.21
CA ALA A 259 17.53 -32.88 -37.81
C ALA A 259 16.02 -33.33 -37.72
N PRO A 260 14.97 -32.48 -37.51
CA PRO A 260 14.92 -30.99 -37.51
C PRO A 260 13.96 -30.26 -36.52
N GLU A 261 13.90 -28.93 -36.66
CA GLU A 261 12.84 -27.95 -36.28
C GLU A 261 11.47 -28.24 -36.98
N PRO A 262 10.33 -27.57 -36.70
CA PRO A 262 10.07 -26.28 -36.00
C PRO A 262 9.25 -26.46 -34.68
N ASP A 263 8.55 -25.51 -34.05
CA ASP A 263 8.05 -24.12 -34.36
C ASP A 263 8.11 -23.27 -33.04
N GLU A 264 7.51 -22.08 -32.79
CA GLU A 264 6.37 -21.32 -33.34
C GLU A 264 6.73 -19.82 -33.58
N ALA A 265 5.78 -19.00 -34.09
CA ALA A 265 6.03 -17.64 -34.62
C ALA A 265 5.34 -16.46 -33.87
N GLU A 266 5.71 -15.23 -34.25
CA GLU A 266 5.13 -13.96 -33.78
C GLU A 266 3.67 -13.76 -34.22
N VAL A 267 2.84 -13.14 -33.37
CA VAL A 267 1.63 -12.41 -33.80
C VAL A 267 1.52 -11.10 -33.04
N SER A 268 1.51 -9.98 -33.78
CA SER A 268 1.08 -8.67 -33.31
C SER A 268 -0.37 -8.44 -33.74
N GLU A 269 -1.25 -8.00 -32.84
CA GLU A 269 -2.61 -7.56 -33.20
C GLU A 269 -2.70 -6.03 -33.33
N GLU A 270 -3.60 -5.59 -34.21
CA GLU A 270 -3.65 -4.23 -34.77
C GLU A 270 -4.39 -3.22 -33.89
N MET A 271 -4.11 -1.94 -34.11
CA MET A 271 -4.98 -0.83 -33.70
C MET A 271 -5.99 -0.59 -34.83
N GLU A 272 -7.29 -0.83 -34.59
CA GLU A 272 -8.33 -0.49 -35.56
C GLU A 272 -8.78 0.98 -35.39
N GLU A 273 -8.82 1.71 -36.51
CA GLU A 273 -9.12 3.15 -36.60
C GLU A 273 -10.56 3.36 -37.09
N VAL A 274 -11.36 4.16 -36.37
CA VAL A 274 -12.75 4.49 -36.77
C VAL A 274 -13.06 5.98 -36.70
N ALA A 275 -12.96 6.62 -37.86
CA ALA A 275 -13.46 7.93 -38.26
C ALA A 275 -13.66 7.86 -39.80
N ASP A 276 -14.58 8.53 -40.48
CA ASP A 276 -15.69 9.42 -40.11
C ASP A 276 -16.76 9.32 -41.24
N SER A 277 -18.03 9.66 -40.99
CA SER A 277 -19.06 9.83 -42.04
C SER A 277 -20.28 10.62 -41.53
N GLU A 278 -20.29 11.89 -41.91
CA GLU A 278 -21.30 12.92 -41.66
C GLU A 278 -22.59 12.72 -42.48
N GLU A 279 -23.77 12.70 -41.83
CA GLU A 279 -25.03 13.14 -42.46
C GLU A 279 -26.02 13.75 -41.43
N ALA A 280 -26.74 14.79 -41.87
CA ALA A 280 -27.70 15.58 -41.11
C ALA A 280 -28.69 16.25 -42.12
N PRO A 281 -29.79 16.93 -41.73
CA PRO A 281 -30.23 17.28 -40.37
C PRO A 281 -31.74 17.07 -40.06
N GLU A 282 -32.13 17.17 -38.79
CA GLU A 282 -33.39 17.83 -38.42
C GLU A 282 -33.33 18.48 -37.03
N GLN A 283 -34.12 19.53 -36.81
CA GLN A 283 -34.22 20.32 -35.58
C GLN A 283 -35.65 20.88 -35.46
N PRO A 284 -36.21 21.15 -34.26
CA PRO A 284 -35.55 22.02 -33.27
C PRO A 284 -35.73 21.69 -31.76
N ASN A 285 -34.93 22.42 -30.97
CA ASN A 285 -35.10 22.77 -29.55
C ASN A 285 -36.51 23.38 -29.23
N PRO A 286 -36.94 23.59 -27.95
CA PRO A 286 -36.09 23.75 -26.74
C PRO A 286 -36.53 23.02 -25.45
N THR A 287 -35.63 23.01 -24.47
CA THR A 287 -35.96 22.82 -23.05
C THR A 287 -36.55 24.10 -22.41
N PRO A 288 -37.42 23.96 -21.39
CA PRO A 288 -37.64 25.00 -20.39
C PRO A 288 -37.19 24.55 -18.99
N VAL A 289 -36.67 25.50 -18.21
CA VAL A 289 -36.25 25.32 -16.81
C VAL A 289 -37.43 25.56 -15.87
N TYR A 290 -37.67 24.66 -14.91
CA TYR A 290 -38.56 24.92 -13.76
C TYR A 290 -37.77 25.65 -12.66
N THR A 291 -37.67 26.99 -12.72
CA THR A 291 -38.57 27.98 -12.08
C THR A 291 -38.35 28.16 -10.58
N GLU A 292 -37.77 29.31 -10.21
CA GLU A 292 -37.81 29.84 -8.84
C GLU A 292 -39.26 30.09 -8.38
N VAL A 293 -39.60 29.74 -7.14
CA VAL A 293 -40.85 30.19 -6.52
C VAL A 293 -40.61 31.56 -5.87
N LYS A 294 -40.93 32.64 -6.61
CA LYS A 294 -41.05 33.99 -6.05
C LYS A 294 -42.46 34.22 -5.50
N ARG A 295 -42.55 35.12 -4.51
CA ARG A 295 -43.76 35.40 -3.72
C ARG A 295 -44.29 36.79 -4.10
N ASP A 296 -45.58 36.87 -4.37
CA ASP A 296 -46.41 38.08 -4.25
C ASP A 296 -47.56 37.72 -3.28
N LEU A 297 -47.89 38.46 -2.23
CA LEU A 297 -48.29 39.88 -2.08
C LEU A 297 -49.77 40.13 -2.47
N GLY A 298 -50.56 40.61 -1.50
CA GLY A 298 -52.03 40.75 -1.55
C GLY A 298 -52.71 39.65 -0.70
N ALA A 299 -53.02 39.86 0.59
CA ALA A 299 -54.18 40.61 1.12
C ALA A 299 -55.52 39.96 0.69
N ASP A 300 -56.38 39.48 1.61
CA ASP A 300 -57.00 40.33 2.64
C ASP A 300 -57.59 39.55 3.86
N VAL A 301 -57.99 40.32 4.90
CA VAL A 301 -59.04 40.04 5.93
C VAL A 301 -59.29 38.56 6.33
N HIS A 302 -58.93 38.08 7.54
CA HIS A 302 -59.64 38.40 8.79
C HIS A 302 -58.86 37.94 10.07
N ALA A 303 -59.15 38.60 11.19
CA ALA A 303 -58.85 38.21 12.58
C ALA A 303 -60.17 38.40 13.39
N PRO A 304 -60.33 38.06 14.69
CA PRO A 304 -59.31 37.73 15.70
C PRO A 304 -59.68 36.62 16.75
N LEU A 305 -58.77 36.39 17.73
CA LEU A 305 -58.95 35.60 18.98
C LEU A 305 -59.15 34.08 18.74
N ASP A 306 -59.03 33.14 19.69
CA ASP A 306 -58.51 33.04 21.09
C ASP A 306 -57.94 31.57 21.18
N GLU A 307 -57.00 31.07 21.99
CA GLU A 307 -56.75 31.15 23.44
C GLU A 307 -55.26 30.81 23.76
N LYS A 308 -54.91 30.58 25.03
CA LYS A 308 -53.55 30.23 25.51
C LYS A 308 -53.30 28.70 25.57
N PRO A 309 -52.06 28.23 25.45
CA PRO A 309 -51.71 26.85 25.77
C PRO A 309 -51.86 26.57 27.29
N GLY A 310 -52.50 25.44 27.62
CA GLY A 310 -52.61 24.96 28.99
C GLY A 310 -51.28 24.40 29.52
N SER A 311 -50.96 24.73 30.78
CA SER A 311 -49.89 24.13 31.56
C SER A 311 -50.51 23.31 32.70
N GLU A 312 -49.75 22.33 33.22
CA GLU A 312 -50.16 21.37 34.26
C GLU A 312 -51.21 20.33 33.77
N ARG A 313 -51.16 19.05 34.17
CA ARG A 313 -50.40 18.39 35.25
C ARG A 313 -49.74 17.11 34.75
#